data_AF-A0AAN6INL8-F1
#
_entry.id   AF-A0AAN6INL8-F1
#
_cell.length_a   1.000
_cell.length_b   1.000
_cell.length_c   1.000
_cell.angle_alpha   90.00
_cell.angle_beta   90.00
_cell.angle_gamma   90.00
#
_symmetry.space_group_name_H-M   'P 1'
#
loop_
_entity.id
_entity.type
_entity.pdbx_description
1 polymer ?
#
loop_
_entity_poly.entity_id
_entity_poly.type
_entity_poly.pdbx_seq_one_letter_code
_entity_poly.pdbx_strand_id
1 'polypeptide(L)'
;MLFKIASVAALVSSVAAHMAMNEPCPRFSPNCATQPQLPAGQSYNHNIKDPIAYDGPVFMSDVPWPQPVASWTAGQPVTVGFQADGAAHGGGHCQFAISYDNGKTAAIVHKVMEHCFFNDPLDSNTAEVLKYTFTLPADIPASSNAQFIWIWTNAVGYRELYTGISDITITNSGGSKSYTGKSAIYPNHAGYDTIPAFNGDYTTGLSLYDNAPNVTITSSGYIAEQLSNQKPISSRISEPSSSNSSETSSALPKAPVWHFMFNIGSGNHVGILSGWHSNQSLFSLLFSIVIITQVVY
;
A
#
# COMPACT_ATOMS: atom_id res chain seq x y z
N MET A 1 56.79 -9.94 5.51
CA MET A 1 55.70 -9.22 4.83
C MET A 1 54.43 -10.03 4.99
N LEU A 2 53.50 -9.60 5.86
CA LEU A 2 52.15 -10.17 5.96
C LEU A 2 51.16 -9.05 5.67
N PHE A 3 50.49 -9.12 4.52
CA PHE A 3 49.36 -8.25 4.20
C PHE A 3 48.15 -8.75 5.00
N LYS A 4 47.67 -7.94 5.96
CA LYS A 4 46.38 -8.17 6.60
C LYS A 4 45.29 -7.64 5.69
N ILE A 5 44.54 -8.54 5.07
CA ILE A 5 43.31 -8.22 4.34
C ILE A 5 42.22 -8.01 5.40
N ALA A 6 41.79 -6.77 5.60
CA ALA A 6 40.61 -6.46 6.39
C ALA A 6 39.37 -6.60 5.49
N SER A 7 38.59 -7.65 5.69
CA SER A 7 37.30 -7.83 5.03
C SER A 7 36.27 -6.87 5.65
N VAL A 8 35.83 -5.89 4.87
CA VAL A 8 34.68 -5.05 5.21
C VAL A 8 33.41 -5.81 4.80
N ALA A 9 32.69 -6.36 5.77
CA ALA A 9 31.35 -6.90 5.54
C ALA A 9 30.37 -5.73 5.43
N ALA A 10 29.90 -5.42 4.21
CA ALA A 10 28.82 -4.47 4.00
C ALA A 10 27.49 -5.09 4.48
N LEU A 11 26.97 -4.64 5.62
CA LEU A 11 25.59 -4.94 6.01
C LEU A 11 24.67 -4.14 5.10
N VAL A 12 24.09 -4.80 4.10
CA VAL A 12 22.99 -4.24 3.33
C VAL A 12 21.73 -4.35 4.20
N SER A 13 21.38 -3.27 4.91
CA SER A 13 20.06 -3.16 5.54
C SER A 13 19.03 -3.00 4.43
N SER A 14 18.22 -4.02 4.19
CA SER A 14 17.04 -3.90 3.34
C SER A 14 16.07 -2.94 4.03
N VAL A 15 15.98 -1.71 3.53
CA VAL A 15 14.89 -0.81 3.92
C VAL A 15 13.62 -1.34 3.28
N ALA A 16 12.71 -1.87 4.10
CA ALA A 16 11.35 -2.07 3.65
C ALA A 16 10.77 -0.69 3.32
N ALA A 17 10.22 -0.52 2.13
CA ALA A 17 9.75 0.79 1.70
C ALA A 17 8.31 1.06 2.20
N HIS A 18 7.46 0.04 2.33
CA HIS A 18 6.01 0.23 2.53
C HIS A 18 5.30 -0.97 3.18
N MET A 19 4.05 -0.80 3.64
CA MET A 19 3.28 -1.81 4.38
C MET A 19 2.22 -2.49 3.50
N ALA A 20 1.94 -3.77 3.78
CA ALA A 20 0.82 -4.48 3.18
C ALA A 20 0.11 -5.38 4.20
N MET A 21 -1.19 -5.56 3.99
CA MET A 21 -1.98 -6.57 4.71
C MET A 21 -1.50 -7.99 4.36
N ASN A 22 -1.57 -8.91 5.31
CA ASN A 22 -1.25 -10.33 5.12
C ASN A 22 -2.38 -11.29 5.48
N GLU A 23 -3.32 -10.85 6.33
CA GLU A 23 -4.44 -11.62 6.85
C GLU A 23 -5.65 -10.69 7.05
N PRO A 24 -6.83 -10.98 6.50
CA PRO A 24 -7.08 -11.99 5.46
C PRO A 24 -6.20 -11.73 4.22
N CYS A 25 -5.95 -12.77 3.42
CA CYS A 25 -5.03 -12.66 2.29
C CYS A 25 -5.53 -11.64 1.25
N PRO A 26 -4.80 -10.55 0.97
CA PRO A 26 -5.24 -9.60 -0.05
C PRO A 26 -5.23 -10.23 -1.43
N ARG A 27 -6.10 -9.75 -2.33
CA ARG A 27 -6.18 -10.21 -3.72
C ARG A 27 -4.79 -10.24 -4.36
N PHE A 28 -4.44 -11.43 -4.80
CA PHE A 28 -3.21 -11.78 -5.52
C PHE A 28 -1.91 -11.43 -4.80
N SER A 29 -1.96 -11.26 -3.47
CA SER A 29 -0.74 -11.16 -2.68
C SER A 29 0.03 -12.49 -2.71
N PRO A 30 1.35 -12.46 -3.01
CA PRO A 30 2.21 -13.64 -2.90
C PRO A 30 2.56 -13.98 -1.44
N ASN A 31 2.37 -13.01 -0.53
CA ASN A 31 2.88 -13.02 0.83
C ASN A 31 1.72 -12.98 1.82
N CYS A 32 1.00 -14.10 1.92
CA CYS A 32 -0.13 -14.27 2.82
C CYS A 32 0.11 -15.42 3.80
N ALA A 33 -0.58 -15.38 4.94
CA ALA A 33 -0.59 -16.49 5.90
C ALA A 33 -1.22 -17.76 5.30
N THR A 34 -2.26 -17.60 4.48
CA THR A 34 -2.86 -18.65 3.65
C THR A 34 -2.62 -18.30 2.18
N GLN A 35 -2.13 -19.26 1.37
CA GLN A 35 -1.89 -19.05 -0.05
C GLN A 35 -3.05 -19.67 -0.87
N PRO A 36 -4.13 -18.90 -1.12
CA PRO A 36 -5.21 -19.37 -1.99
C PRO A 36 -4.70 -19.54 -3.43
N GLN A 37 -5.32 -20.46 -4.17
CA GLN A 37 -5.00 -20.64 -5.58
C GLN A 37 -5.47 -19.42 -6.39
N LEU A 38 -4.58 -18.88 -7.21
CA LEU A 38 -4.91 -17.82 -8.17
C LEU A 38 -6.03 -18.25 -9.13
N PRO A 39 -6.96 -17.34 -9.48
CA PRO A 39 -7.87 -17.56 -10.60
C PRO A 39 -7.10 -17.83 -11.90
N ALA A 40 -7.71 -18.60 -12.80
CA ALA A 40 -7.10 -18.91 -14.09
C ALA A 40 -6.74 -17.63 -14.86
N GLY A 41 -5.51 -17.58 -15.39
CA GLY A 41 -5.00 -16.43 -16.15
C GLY A 41 -4.54 -15.24 -15.31
N GLN A 42 -4.59 -15.32 -13.96
CA GLN A 42 -4.07 -14.29 -13.06
C GLN A 42 -2.64 -14.61 -12.61
N SER A 43 -1.92 -13.58 -12.17
CA SER A 43 -0.57 -13.69 -11.61
C SER A 43 -0.50 -12.95 -10.28
N TYR A 44 0.47 -13.31 -9.44
CA TYR A 44 0.67 -12.61 -8.18
C TYR A 44 1.06 -11.15 -8.43
N ASN A 45 0.48 -10.27 -7.62
CA ASN A 45 0.85 -8.86 -7.59
C ASN A 45 1.98 -8.67 -6.58
N HIS A 46 3.19 -8.44 -7.08
CA HIS A 46 4.37 -8.17 -6.24
C HIS A 46 4.44 -6.71 -5.74
N ASN A 47 3.56 -5.85 -6.23
CA ASN A 47 3.46 -4.42 -5.89
C ASN A 47 2.38 -4.15 -4.84
N ILE A 48 1.98 -5.16 -4.06
CA ILE A 48 0.95 -5.05 -3.00
C ILE A 48 1.30 -4.06 -1.87
N LYS A 49 2.59 -3.72 -1.76
CA LYS A 49 3.09 -2.72 -0.81
C LYS A 49 3.13 -1.33 -1.43
N ASP A 50 3.00 -1.20 -2.74
CA ASP A 50 3.12 0.09 -3.41
C ASP A 50 1.92 0.97 -3.06
N PRO A 51 2.13 2.29 -2.93
CA PRO A 51 1.02 3.21 -2.79
C PRO A 51 0.15 3.16 -4.06
N ILE A 52 -1.15 3.40 -3.88
CA ILE A 52 -2.06 3.62 -4.99
C ILE A 52 -1.65 4.90 -5.71
N ALA A 53 -1.44 4.78 -7.03
CA ALA A 53 -1.17 5.94 -7.87
C ALA A 53 -2.35 6.94 -7.79
N TYR A 54 -2.05 8.24 -7.85
CA TYR A 54 -3.06 9.29 -7.68
C TYR A 54 -4.30 9.10 -8.57
N ASP A 55 -4.13 8.72 -9.82
CA ASP A 55 -5.19 8.46 -10.81
C ASP A 55 -5.37 6.96 -11.14
N GLY A 56 -4.78 6.09 -10.32
CA GLY A 56 -4.84 4.66 -10.49
C GLY A 56 -6.20 4.06 -10.09
N PRO A 57 -6.40 2.75 -10.29
CA PRO A 57 -7.53 2.08 -9.67
C PRO A 57 -7.25 1.94 -8.16
N VAL A 58 -8.20 2.41 -7.33
CA VAL A 58 -8.18 2.23 -5.87
C VAL A 58 -8.08 0.75 -5.48
N PHE A 59 -8.57 -0.13 -6.36
CA PHE A 59 -8.52 -1.57 -6.22
C PHE A 59 -7.54 -2.16 -7.24
N MET A 60 -6.44 -2.73 -6.76
CA MET A 60 -5.38 -3.28 -7.63
C MET A 60 -5.85 -4.46 -8.50
N SER A 61 -6.99 -5.09 -8.18
CA SER A 61 -7.61 -6.14 -8.99
C SER A 61 -9.12 -6.18 -8.78
N ASP A 62 -9.87 -6.20 -9.89
CA ASP A 62 -11.32 -6.40 -9.92
C ASP A 62 -11.72 -7.89 -9.89
N VAL A 63 -10.76 -8.80 -10.09
CA VAL A 63 -11.03 -10.24 -10.13
C VAL A 63 -10.95 -10.79 -8.69
N PRO A 64 -12.05 -11.37 -8.15
CA PRO A 64 -12.05 -11.92 -6.80
C PRO A 64 -11.22 -13.20 -6.70
N TRP A 65 -10.85 -13.56 -5.48
CA TRP A 65 -10.39 -14.92 -5.21
C TRP A 65 -11.47 -15.95 -5.58
N PRO A 66 -11.11 -17.14 -6.09
CA PRO A 66 -12.10 -18.16 -6.45
C PRO A 66 -12.89 -18.68 -5.26
N GLN A 67 -12.32 -18.59 -4.06
CA GLN A 67 -12.93 -18.95 -2.79
C GLN A 67 -12.62 -17.85 -1.76
N PRO A 68 -13.52 -17.59 -0.80
CA PRO A 68 -13.25 -16.69 0.30
C PRO A 68 -11.99 -17.10 1.06
N VAL A 69 -11.15 -16.12 1.40
CA VAL A 69 -9.88 -16.35 2.12
C VAL A 69 -10.05 -16.33 3.64
N ALA A 70 -11.21 -15.90 4.12
CA ALA A 70 -11.61 -15.98 5.52
C ALA A 70 -13.13 -16.12 5.66
N SER A 71 -13.55 -16.64 6.81
CA SER A 71 -14.96 -16.70 7.22
C SER A 71 -15.11 -15.99 8.56
N TRP A 72 -15.92 -14.94 8.58
CA TRP A 72 -16.19 -14.13 9.76
C TRP A 72 -17.63 -14.29 10.23
N THR A 73 -17.86 -14.07 11.51
CA THR A 73 -19.19 -14.13 12.12
C THR A 73 -19.54 -12.76 12.69
N ALA A 74 -20.70 -12.23 12.32
CA ALA A 74 -21.21 -10.98 12.87
C ALA A 74 -21.24 -11.01 14.40
N GLY A 75 -20.79 -9.93 15.04
CA GLY A 75 -20.72 -9.82 16.50
C GLY A 75 -19.58 -10.58 17.16
N GLN A 76 -18.72 -11.26 16.39
CA GLN A 76 -17.54 -11.97 16.91
C GLN A 76 -16.26 -11.15 16.67
N PRO A 77 -15.21 -11.37 17.51
CA PRO A 77 -13.90 -10.80 17.24
C PRO A 77 -13.33 -11.36 15.94
N VAL A 78 -12.73 -10.48 15.14
CA VAL A 78 -11.99 -10.80 13.91
C VAL A 78 -10.62 -10.14 13.98
N THR A 79 -9.64 -10.74 13.31
CA THR A 79 -8.26 -10.25 13.29
C THR A 79 -7.82 -9.92 11.88
N VAL A 80 -7.17 -8.77 11.74
CA VAL A 80 -6.50 -8.31 10.52
C VAL A 80 -5.00 -8.19 10.82
N GLY A 81 -4.18 -8.77 9.97
CA GLY A 81 -2.73 -8.84 10.11
C GLY A 81 -1.99 -8.11 8.97
N PHE A 82 -0.76 -7.73 9.26
CA PHE A 82 0.14 -6.99 8.38
C PHE A 82 1.51 -7.66 8.29
N GLN A 83 2.21 -7.42 7.17
CA GLN A 83 3.52 -8.02 6.91
C GLN A 83 4.58 -7.45 7.87
N ALA A 84 5.42 -8.33 8.42
CA ALA A 84 6.43 -7.96 9.40
C ALA A 84 7.63 -7.19 8.79
N ASP A 85 7.82 -7.29 7.48
CA ASP A 85 8.85 -6.61 6.71
C ASP A 85 8.28 -5.37 5.98
N GLY A 86 7.27 -4.71 6.55
CA GLY A 86 6.72 -3.46 6.04
C GLY A 86 7.26 -2.22 6.78
N ALA A 87 7.07 -1.05 6.18
CA ALA A 87 7.35 0.24 6.83
C ALA A 87 6.07 0.95 7.26
N ALA A 88 6.04 1.38 8.52
CA ALA A 88 4.88 1.98 9.16
C ALA A 88 4.77 3.49 9.00
N HIS A 89 5.78 4.18 8.43
CA HIS A 89 5.73 5.61 8.08
C HIS A 89 5.20 6.54 9.18
N GLY A 90 5.64 6.34 10.42
CA GLY A 90 5.19 7.08 11.60
C GLY A 90 3.71 6.92 11.93
N GLY A 91 3.01 6.02 11.24
CA GLY A 91 1.63 5.65 11.45
C GLY A 91 0.65 6.39 10.54
N GLY A 92 -0.35 7.05 11.12
CA GLY A 92 -1.42 7.72 10.39
C GLY A 92 -2.78 7.05 10.61
N HIS A 93 -3.60 7.03 9.56
CA HIS A 93 -5.02 6.68 9.69
C HIS A 93 -5.36 5.41 8.94
N CYS A 94 -5.89 4.42 9.64
CA CYS A 94 -6.39 3.18 9.07
C CYS A 94 -7.91 3.09 9.16
N GLN A 95 -8.52 2.63 8.08
CA GLN A 95 -9.93 2.26 8.01
C GLN A 95 -10.04 0.79 7.61
N PHE A 96 -10.96 0.09 8.26
CA PHE A 96 -11.36 -1.26 7.93
C PHE A 96 -12.83 -1.22 7.53
N ALA A 97 -13.13 -1.57 6.29
CA ALA A 97 -14.45 -1.44 5.70
C ALA A 97 -14.93 -2.76 5.08
N ILE A 98 -16.25 -2.89 4.97
CA ILE A 98 -16.92 -3.99 4.30
C ILE A 98 -17.72 -3.45 3.12
N SER A 99 -17.62 -4.15 1.99
CA SER A 99 -18.36 -3.87 0.77
C SER A 99 -18.98 -5.16 0.22
N TYR A 100 -20.17 -5.05 -0.36
CA TYR A 100 -20.88 -6.16 -1.01
C TYR A 100 -21.09 -5.94 -2.53
N ASP A 101 -20.55 -4.88 -3.10
CA ASP A 101 -20.80 -4.43 -4.47
C ASP A 101 -19.52 -4.04 -5.23
N ASN A 102 -18.43 -4.76 -4.98
CA ASN A 102 -17.09 -4.51 -5.56
C ASN A 102 -16.52 -3.13 -5.22
N GLY A 103 -16.71 -2.71 -3.98
CA GLY A 103 -16.08 -1.52 -3.40
C GLY A 103 -16.75 -0.22 -3.77
N LYS A 104 -17.87 -0.26 -4.53
CA LYS A 104 -18.68 0.92 -4.86
C LYS A 104 -19.29 1.53 -3.59
N THR A 105 -19.73 0.68 -2.66
CA THR A 105 -20.25 1.06 -1.35
C THR A 105 -19.47 0.32 -0.27
N ALA A 106 -18.59 1.04 0.43
CA ALA A 106 -17.77 0.48 1.50
C ALA A 106 -18.14 1.14 2.85
N ALA A 107 -18.70 0.36 3.76
CA ALA A 107 -19.06 0.82 5.10
C ALA A 107 -17.93 0.48 6.08
N ILE A 108 -17.42 1.49 6.79
CA ILE A 108 -16.41 1.32 7.84
C ILE A 108 -17.00 0.51 8.99
N VAL A 109 -16.26 -0.52 9.41
CA VAL A 109 -16.57 -1.38 10.57
C VAL A 109 -15.58 -1.19 11.71
N HIS A 110 -14.40 -0.63 11.45
CA HIS A 110 -13.42 -0.27 12.46
C HIS A 110 -12.45 0.81 11.93
N LYS A 111 -11.91 1.63 12.82
CA LYS A 111 -10.91 2.66 12.51
C LYS A 111 -9.78 2.59 13.54
N VAL A 112 -8.56 2.84 13.08
CA VAL A 112 -7.41 3.12 13.94
C VAL A 112 -6.87 4.47 13.50
N MET A 113 -7.17 5.50 14.27
CA MET A 113 -6.82 6.88 13.93
C MET A 113 -5.49 7.26 14.59
N GLU A 114 -4.87 8.31 14.06
CA GLU A 114 -3.59 8.90 14.52
C GLU A 114 -2.37 7.96 14.37
N HIS A 115 -2.33 6.85 15.10
CA HIS A 115 -1.13 6.04 15.27
C HIS A 115 -1.30 4.61 14.77
N CYS A 116 -1.92 4.43 13.59
CA CYS A 116 -1.96 3.11 12.97
C CYS A 116 -0.53 2.53 12.91
N PHE A 117 -0.35 1.31 13.39
CA PHE A 117 0.88 0.50 13.55
C PHE A 117 1.67 0.73 14.84
N PHE A 118 1.18 1.59 15.74
CA PHE A 118 1.84 1.93 16.99
C PHE A 118 0.88 1.92 18.17
N ASN A 119 1.39 1.66 19.37
CA ASN A 119 0.59 1.77 20.59
C ASN A 119 0.53 3.22 21.10
N ASP A 120 1.55 4.00 20.78
CA ASP A 120 1.75 5.38 21.23
C ASP A 120 2.22 6.26 20.06
N PRO A 121 2.14 7.60 20.19
CA PRO A 121 2.69 8.52 19.21
C PRO A 121 4.19 8.27 18.97
N LEU A 122 4.52 7.77 17.79
CA LEU A 122 5.89 7.42 17.42
C LEU A 122 6.19 7.73 15.95
N ASP A 123 7.25 8.50 15.71
CA ASP A 123 7.82 8.70 14.38
C ASP A 123 8.87 7.62 14.10
N SER A 124 8.39 6.46 13.62
CA SER A 124 9.21 5.29 13.30
C SER A 124 8.71 4.61 12.03
N ASN A 125 9.62 3.95 11.32
CA ASN A 125 9.27 3.05 10.22
C ASN A 125 9.03 1.61 10.66
N THR A 126 9.42 1.23 11.88
CA THR A 126 9.23 -0.12 12.39
C THR A 126 7.91 -0.20 13.14
N ALA A 127 6.94 -0.94 12.60
CA ALA A 127 5.65 -1.17 13.26
C ALA A 127 5.83 -1.89 14.62
N GLU A 128 5.06 -1.45 15.61
CA GLU A 128 4.90 -2.18 16.88
C GLU A 128 3.67 -3.09 16.85
N VAL A 129 2.64 -2.67 16.12
CA VAL A 129 1.34 -3.34 16.00
C VAL A 129 1.17 -3.84 14.59
N LEU A 130 1.23 -5.17 14.40
CA LEU A 130 1.01 -5.81 13.09
C LEU A 130 -0.30 -6.60 13.05
N LYS A 131 -1.09 -6.59 14.12
CA LYS A 131 -2.37 -7.29 14.21
C LYS A 131 -3.39 -6.43 14.94
N TYR A 132 -4.57 -6.31 14.37
CA TYR A 132 -5.71 -5.63 14.97
C TYR A 132 -6.84 -6.62 15.16
N THR A 133 -7.28 -6.77 16.40
CA THR A 133 -8.47 -7.56 16.72
C THR A 133 -9.59 -6.60 17.10
N PHE A 134 -10.73 -6.72 16.42
CA PHE A 134 -11.91 -5.91 16.71
C PHE A 134 -13.18 -6.76 16.57
N THR A 135 -14.27 -6.33 17.21
CA THR A 135 -15.56 -7.01 17.08
C THR A 135 -16.23 -6.55 15.80
N LEU A 136 -16.54 -7.49 14.90
CA LEU A 136 -17.32 -7.20 13.71
C LEU A 136 -18.74 -6.78 14.13
N PRO A 137 -19.35 -5.71 13.57
CA PRO A 137 -20.68 -5.26 13.97
C PRO A 137 -21.71 -6.41 13.96
N ALA A 138 -22.50 -6.52 15.03
CA ALA A 138 -23.45 -7.64 15.18
C ALA A 138 -24.59 -7.61 14.15
N ASP A 139 -24.90 -6.42 13.62
CA ASP A 139 -25.91 -6.19 12.60
C ASP A 139 -25.37 -6.26 11.18
N ILE A 140 -24.08 -6.57 10.98
CA ILE A 140 -23.54 -6.70 9.63
C ILE A 140 -24.22 -7.87 8.88
N PRO A 141 -24.79 -7.65 7.68
CA PRO A 141 -25.57 -8.68 7.01
C PRO A 141 -24.71 -9.87 6.59
N ALA A 142 -25.28 -11.06 6.56
CA ALA A 142 -24.59 -12.22 5.99
C ALA A 142 -24.33 -12.04 4.49
N SER A 143 -23.19 -12.54 4.01
CA SER A 143 -22.81 -12.56 2.60
C SER A 143 -21.77 -13.66 2.34
N SER A 144 -21.92 -14.42 1.27
CA SER A 144 -20.88 -15.37 0.84
C SER A 144 -19.73 -14.70 0.08
N ASN A 145 -19.96 -13.48 -0.43
CA ASN A 145 -19.07 -12.76 -1.34
C ASN A 145 -18.85 -11.32 -0.85
N ALA A 146 -18.36 -11.19 0.38
CA ALA A 146 -18.04 -9.89 0.97
C ALA A 146 -16.59 -9.49 0.64
N GLN A 147 -16.34 -8.19 0.53
CA GLN A 147 -14.99 -7.64 0.45
C GLN A 147 -14.66 -6.94 1.75
N PHE A 148 -13.59 -7.38 2.37
CA PHE A 148 -12.88 -6.63 3.38
C PHE A 148 -11.89 -5.68 2.72
N ILE A 149 -11.91 -4.42 3.10
CA ILE A 149 -11.06 -3.37 2.53
C ILE A 149 -10.31 -2.71 3.69
N TRP A 150 -8.99 -2.84 3.68
CA TRP A 150 -8.09 -2.02 4.46
C TRP A 150 -7.68 -0.79 3.65
N ILE A 151 -7.68 0.38 4.28
CA ILE A 151 -7.23 1.64 3.70
C ILE A 151 -6.31 2.31 4.73
N TRP A 152 -5.15 2.79 4.29
CA TRP A 152 -4.22 3.52 5.15
C TRP A 152 -3.68 4.77 4.47
N THR A 153 -3.75 5.89 5.20
CA THR A 153 -3.06 7.13 4.87
C THR A 153 -1.90 7.32 5.83
N ASN A 154 -0.68 7.33 5.30
CA ASN A 154 0.55 7.42 6.09
C ASN A 154 0.79 8.82 6.67
N ALA A 155 1.35 8.88 7.88
CA ALA A 155 1.64 10.14 8.54
C ALA A 155 2.89 10.82 7.96
N VAL A 156 3.98 10.07 7.79
CA VAL A 156 5.32 10.56 7.40
C VAL A 156 5.67 10.13 5.97
N GLY A 157 6.39 10.98 5.23
CA GLY A 157 6.80 10.70 3.84
C GLY A 157 5.89 11.37 2.80
N TYR A 158 5.82 10.81 1.59
CA TYR A 158 4.89 11.29 0.56
C TYR A 158 3.44 11.08 1.02
N ARG A 159 2.51 11.83 0.43
CA ARG A 159 1.07 11.70 0.74
C ARG A 159 0.52 10.49 -0.01
N GLU A 160 0.70 9.34 0.59
CA GLU A 160 0.42 8.05 -0.03
C GLU A 160 -0.89 7.47 0.53
N LEU A 161 -1.51 6.62 -0.29
CA LEU A 161 -2.71 5.86 0.07
C LEU A 161 -2.40 4.39 -0.20
N TYR A 162 -2.63 3.53 0.79
CA TYR A 162 -2.49 2.09 0.65
C TYR A 162 -3.85 1.45 0.77
N THR A 163 -4.10 0.42 -0.05
CA THR A 163 -5.31 -0.37 0.03
C THR A 163 -4.99 -1.86 -0.03
N GLY A 164 -5.76 -2.65 0.70
CA GLY A 164 -5.72 -4.11 0.63
C GLY A 164 -7.13 -4.67 0.64
N ILE A 165 -7.44 -5.56 -0.29
CA ILE A 165 -8.79 -6.13 -0.44
C ILE A 165 -8.73 -7.62 -0.28
N SER A 166 -9.62 -8.18 0.53
CA SER A 166 -9.79 -9.63 0.66
C SER A 166 -11.23 -10.03 0.47
N ASP A 167 -11.44 -11.10 -0.29
CA ASP A 167 -12.75 -11.72 -0.44
C ASP A 167 -13.01 -12.65 0.75
N ILE A 168 -14.05 -12.38 1.51
CA ILE A 168 -14.41 -13.10 2.73
C ILE A 168 -15.89 -13.53 2.69
N THR A 169 -16.23 -14.51 3.51
CA THR A 169 -17.63 -14.82 3.85
C THR A 169 -17.95 -14.23 5.21
N ILE A 170 -19.14 -13.67 5.35
CA ILE A 170 -19.72 -13.22 6.61
C ILE A 170 -20.98 -14.03 6.89
N THR A 171 -21.03 -14.63 8.06
CA THR A 171 -22.24 -15.26 8.60
C THR A 171 -22.89 -14.36 9.63
N ASN A 172 -24.23 -14.34 9.68
CA ASN A 172 -24.99 -13.64 10.70
C ASN A 172 -26.24 -14.46 11.07
N SER A 173 -26.23 -15.07 12.25
CA SER A 173 -27.36 -15.86 12.77
C SER A 173 -28.54 -15.00 13.23
N GLY A 174 -28.32 -13.72 13.53
CA GLY A 174 -29.35 -12.74 13.87
C GLY A 174 -30.19 -12.27 12.68
N GLY A 175 -29.75 -12.57 11.44
CA GLY A 175 -30.56 -12.36 10.24
C GLY A 175 -30.68 -10.92 9.76
N SER A 176 -29.81 -10.02 10.23
CA SER A 176 -29.77 -8.61 9.82
C SER A 176 -29.68 -8.44 8.31
N LYS A 177 -30.43 -7.48 7.77
CA LYS A 177 -30.56 -7.24 6.31
C LYS A 177 -29.71 -6.09 5.80
N SER A 178 -29.35 -5.18 6.68
CA SER A 178 -28.54 -4.01 6.36
C SER A 178 -27.63 -3.61 7.51
N TYR A 179 -26.50 -2.99 7.18
CA TYR A 179 -25.65 -2.28 8.12
C TYR A 179 -25.38 -0.88 7.57
N THR A 180 -25.52 0.12 8.44
CA THR A 180 -25.22 1.51 8.13
C THR A 180 -23.99 1.94 8.90
N GLY A 181 -22.93 2.30 8.18
CA GLY A 181 -21.68 2.81 8.74
C GLY A 181 -21.24 4.07 8.00
N LYS A 182 -20.17 4.70 8.48
CA LYS A 182 -19.48 5.77 7.75
C LYS A 182 -18.92 5.20 6.44
N SER A 183 -19.00 5.97 5.37
CA SER A 183 -18.36 5.62 4.10
C SER A 183 -16.86 5.59 4.29
N ALA A 184 -16.22 4.56 3.75
CA ALA A 184 -14.79 4.58 3.56
C ALA A 184 -14.41 5.78 2.68
N ILE A 185 -13.32 6.46 3.05
CA ILE A 185 -12.74 7.54 2.25
C ILE A 185 -11.37 7.11 1.72
N TYR A 186 -10.95 7.71 0.60
CA TYR A 186 -9.69 7.40 -0.07
C TYR A 186 -8.87 8.68 -0.27
N PRO A 187 -8.35 9.28 0.81
CA PRO A 187 -7.70 10.58 0.71
C PRO A 187 -6.47 10.54 -0.19
N ASN A 188 -6.13 11.68 -0.79
CA ASN A 188 -4.99 11.83 -1.70
C ASN A 188 -5.09 11.02 -3.01
N HIS A 189 -6.27 10.49 -3.31
CA HIS A 189 -6.60 9.89 -4.60
C HIS A 189 -7.44 10.85 -5.45
N ALA A 190 -7.33 10.76 -6.77
CA ALA A 190 -8.11 11.55 -7.71
C ALA A 190 -9.62 11.44 -7.41
N GLY A 191 -10.28 12.59 -7.30
CA GLY A 191 -11.71 12.68 -6.98
C GLY A 191 -12.05 12.65 -5.49
N TYR A 192 -11.05 12.55 -4.60
CA TYR A 192 -11.22 12.57 -3.15
C TYR A 192 -10.51 13.75 -2.50
N ASP A 193 -10.88 14.03 -1.25
CA ASP A 193 -10.25 15.06 -0.44
C ASP A 193 -8.76 14.75 -0.20
N THR A 194 -7.98 15.82 -0.03
CA THR A 194 -6.55 15.72 0.27
C THR A 194 -6.31 15.88 1.77
N ILE A 195 -5.51 14.98 2.35
CA ILE A 195 -4.96 15.13 3.69
C ILE A 195 -3.53 15.66 3.56
N PRO A 196 -3.21 16.83 4.13
CA PRO A 196 -1.88 17.40 4.01
C PRO A 196 -0.84 16.61 4.82
N ALA A 197 0.41 17.07 4.77
CA ALA A 197 1.46 16.53 5.61
C ALA A 197 1.09 16.69 7.09
N PHE A 198 1.25 15.63 7.88
CA PHE A 198 0.88 15.65 9.30
C PHE A 198 1.81 16.59 10.08
N ASN A 199 3.10 16.65 9.72
CA ASN A 199 4.09 17.51 10.37
C ASN A 199 4.10 17.41 11.91
N GLY A 200 3.84 16.21 12.43
CA GLY A 200 3.73 15.93 13.87
C GLY A 200 2.33 16.14 14.47
N ASP A 201 1.39 16.74 13.75
CA ASP A 201 -0.02 16.82 14.15
C ASP A 201 -0.79 15.62 13.60
N TYR A 202 -0.98 14.62 14.46
CA TYR A 202 -1.69 13.40 14.12
C TYR A 202 -3.21 13.55 14.06
N THR A 203 -3.75 14.72 14.43
CA THR A 203 -5.17 15.04 14.24
C THR A 203 -5.49 15.50 12.81
N THR A 204 -4.47 15.68 11.99
CA THR A 204 -4.57 16.15 10.60
C THR A 204 -5.48 15.25 9.77
N GLY A 205 -6.60 15.81 9.29
CA GLY A 205 -7.52 15.10 8.40
C GLY A 205 -8.60 14.27 9.10
N LEU A 206 -8.59 14.15 10.45
CA LEU A 206 -9.60 13.40 11.21
C LEU A 206 -11.03 13.81 10.85
N SER A 207 -11.26 15.10 10.62
CA SER A 207 -12.57 15.63 10.25
C SER A 207 -13.14 15.00 8.98
N LEU A 208 -12.31 14.56 8.03
CA LEU A 208 -12.79 13.89 6.82
C LEU A 208 -13.41 12.52 7.16
N TYR A 209 -12.82 11.79 8.11
CA TYR A 209 -13.30 10.49 8.55
C TYR A 209 -14.57 10.61 9.41
N ASP A 210 -14.65 11.65 10.23
CA ASP A 210 -15.80 11.85 11.12
C ASP A 210 -17.01 12.42 10.37
N ASN A 211 -16.75 13.30 9.39
CA ASN A 211 -17.78 13.89 8.54
C ASN A 211 -18.12 13.04 7.31
N ALA A 212 -17.45 11.89 7.10
CA ALA A 212 -17.79 10.97 6.03
C ALA A 212 -19.31 10.66 6.06
N PRO A 213 -19.98 10.62 4.90
CA PRO A 213 -21.41 10.34 4.85
C PRO A 213 -21.68 8.92 5.34
N ASN A 214 -22.90 8.69 5.83
CA ASN A 214 -23.32 7.32 6.13
C ASN A 214 -23.67 6.60 4.81
N VAL A 215 -23.27 5.34 4.71
CA VAL A 215 -23.62 4.43 3.61
C VAL A 215 -24.24 3.17 4.20
N THR A 216 -25.12 2.53 3.43
CA THR A 216 -25.79 1.30 3.87
C THR A 216 -25.45 0.17 2.92
N ILE A 217 -24.89 -0.91 3.47
CA ILE A 217 -24.67 -2.17 2.76
C ILE A 217 -25.80 -3.14 3.11
N THR A 218 -26.27 -3.94 2.15
CA THR A 218 -27.40 -4.86 2.35
C THR A 218 -27.05 -6.27 1.90
N SER A 219 -27.66 -7.29 2.53
CA SER A 219 -27.41 -8.71 2.22
C SER A 219 -27.71 -9.12 0.77
N SER A 220 -28.31 -8.23 -0.03
CA SER A 220 -28.88 -8.54 -1.34
C SER A 220 -27.94 -8.24 -2.53
N GLY A 221 -26.65 -7.99 -2.29
CA GLY A 221 -25.73 -7.46 -3.30
C GLY A 221 -25.13 -8.45 -4.32
N TYR A 222 -25.33 -9.77 -4.21
CA TYR A 222 -24.73 -10.74 -5.16
C TYR A 222 -25.53 -12.05 -5.29
N ILE A 223 -26.87 -11.97 -5.31
CA ILE A 223 -27.70 -13.15 -5.63
C ILE A 223 -27.63 -13.41 -7.14
N ALA A 224 -26.81 -14.42 -7.53
CA ALA A 224 -26.96 -15.34 -8.67
C ALA A 224 -27.22 -14.82 -10.12
N GLU A 225 -27.55 -13.54 -10.34
CA GLU A 225 -28.02 -13.03 -11.64
C GLU A 225 -26.87 -12.62 -12.58
N GLN A 226 -25.64 -12.51 -12.06
CA GLN A 226 -24.44 -12.23 -12.86
C GLN A 226 -23.64 -13.48 -13.24
N LEU A 227 -23.90 -14.64 -12.62
CA LEU A 227 -23.32 -15.92 -13.06
C LEU A 227 -24.12 -16.54 -14.22
N SER A 228 -25.37 -16.13 -14.46
CA SER A 228 -26.16 -16.57 -15.61
C SER A 228 -26.09 -15.64 -16.83
N ASN A 229 -25.66 -14.38 -16.65
CA ASN A 229 -25.70 -13.36 -17.72
C ASN A 229 -24.32 -12.94 -18.28
N GLN A 230 -23.21 -13.53 -17.84
CA GLN A 230 -21.97 -13.43 -18.60
C GLN A 230 -21.97 -14.44 -19.75
N LYS A 231 -22.58 -14.02 -20.86
CA LYS A 231 -22.22 -14.55 -22.18
C LYS A 231 -20.70 -14.34 -22.35
N PRO A 232 -19.91 -15.37 -22.72
CA PRO A 232 -18.49 -15.20 -22.91
C PRO A 232 -18.26 -14.10 -23.94
N ILE A 233 -17.41 -13.12 -23.59
CA ILE A 233 -16.94 -12.09 -24.51
C ILE A 233 -16.11 -12.80 -25.57
N SER A 234 -16.79 -13.26 -26.62
CA SER A 234 -16.19 -13.73 -27.85
C SER A 234 -15.41 -12.56 -28.45
N SER A 235 -14.10 -12.73 -28.54
CA SER A 235 -13.18 -11.93 -29.34
C SER A 235 -13.82 -11.59 -30.68
N ARG A 236 -14.11 -10.31 -30.90
CA ARG A 236 -14.48 -9.82 -32.22
C ARG A 236 -13.17 -9.59 -32.99
N ILE A 237 -12.65 -10.66 -33.57
CA ILE A 237 -11.73 -10.59 -34.70
C ILE A 237 -12.60 -10.13 -35.88
N SER A 238 -12.40 -8.90 -36.32
CA SER A 238 -12.87 -8.46 -37.63
C SER A 238 -11.77 -8.77 -38.65
N GLU A 239 -12.02 -9.75 -39.50
CA GLU A 239 -11.25 -9.99 -40.72
C GLU A 239 -11.39 -8.80 -41.69
N PRO A 240 -10.37 -8.53 -42.52
CA PRO A 240 -10.31 -7.34 -43.36
C PRO A 240 -11.07 -7.52 -44.68
N SER A 241 -11.87 -6.52 -45.06
CA SER A 241 -12.37 -6.38 -46.43
C SER A 241 -11.33 -5.70 -47.31
N SER A 242 -10.97 -6.37 -48.40
CA SER A 242 -10.09 -5.89 -49.46
C SER A 242 -10.70 -4.72 -50.26
N SER A 243 -9.94 -3.64 -50.46
CA SER A 243 -10.00 -2.85 -51.70
C SER A 243 -8.71 -2.06 -51.93
N ASN A 244 -8.15 -2.27 -53.12
CA ASN A 244 -6.96 -1.66 -53.71
C ASN A 244 -7.02 -0.12 -53.79
N SER A 245 -5.91 0.58 -53.49
CA SER A 245 -5.22 1.46 -54.46
C SER A 245 -4.06 2.28 -53.86
N SER A 246 -2.95 2.25 -54.61
CA SER A 246 -1.90 3.27 -54.81
C SER A 246 -0.92 3.67 -53.70
N GLU A 247 0.35 3.41 -54.01
CA GLU A 247 1.59 3.86 -53.40
C GLU A 247 1.67 5.39 -53.24
N THR A 248 2.33 5.85 -52.18
CA THR A 248 3.35 6.91 -52.26
C THR A 248 4.20 6.94 -50.98
N SER A 249 5.51 6.88 -51.16
CA SER A 249 6.53 6.91 -50.11
C SER A 249 6.64 8.27 -49.43
N SER A 250 6.75 8.30 -48.10
CA SER A 250 7.46 9.38 -47.41
C SER A 250 8.00 8.92 -46.06
N ALA A 251 9.19 9.43 -45.73
CA ALA A 251 10.14 8.90 -44.76
C ALA A 251 9.76 9.10 -43.29
N LEU A 252 10.26 8.20 -42.43
CA LEU A 252 10.20 8.25 -40.96
C LEU A 252 10.98 9.45 -40.39
N PRO A 253 10.41 10.23 -39.46
CA PRO A 253 11.20 11.14 -38.63
C PRO A 253 11.87 10.38 -37.47
N LYS A 254 13.15 10.67 -37.26
CA LYS A 254 14.00 10.16 -36.18
C LYS A 254 13.60 10.77 -34.83
N ALA A 255 13.65 9.96 -33.77
CA ALA A 255 13.50 10.39 -32.38
C ALA A 255 14.62 11.36 -31.95
N PRO A 256 14.35 12.35 -31.06
CA PRO A 256 15.35 13.29 -30.62
C PRO A 256 16.29 12.67 -29.57
N VAL A 257 17.60 12.89 -29.79
CA VAL A 257 18.70 12.58 -28.88
C VAL A 257 18.85 13.75 -27.90
N TRP A 258 18.72 13.49 -26.61
CA TRP A 258 19.02 14.46 -25.55
C TRP A 258 20.54 14.64 -25.43
N HIS A 259 21.05 15.82 -25.76
CA HIS A 259 22.42 16.23 -25.46
C HIS A 259 22.49 16.81 -24.05
N PHE A 260 23.23 16.16 -23.15
CA PHE A 260 23.73 16.80 -21.93
C PHE A 260 24.87 17.76 -22.32
N MET A 261 24.65 19.06 -22.16
CA MET A 261 25.73 20.05 -22.18
C MET A 261 26.28 20.25 -20.76
N PHE A 262 27.53 19.84 -20.55
CA PHE A 262 28.36 20.32 -19.45
C PHE A 262 28.81 21.75 -19.78
N ASN A 263 28.46 22.71 -18.93
CA ASN A 263 28.96 24.08 -19.01
C ASN A 263 30.23 24.19 -18.18
N ILE A 264 31.39 24.26 -18.84
CA ILE A 264 32.68 24.61 -18.25
C ILE A 264 32.94 26.09 -18.53
N GLY A 265 32.68 26.93 -17.53
CA GLY A 265 33.06 28.34 -17.55
C GLY A 265 34.52 28.51 -17.16
N SER A 266 35.33 28.97 -18.10
CA SER A 266 36.70 29.43 -17.90
C SER A 266 36.74 30.90 -17.48
N GLY A 267 37.64 31.24 -16.56
CA GLY A 267 37.94 32.61 -16.14
C GLY A 267 39.32 32.67 -15.49
N ASN A 268 40.30 33.16 -16.25
CA ASN A 268 41.69 33.37 -15.87
C ASN A 268 41.84 34.43 -14.75
N HIS A 269 42.77 34.24 -13.82
CA HIS A 269 43.78 35.25 -13.48
C HIS A 269 44.97 34.62 -12.71
N VAL A 270 46.15 35.07 -13.12
CA VAL A 270 47.50 34.66 -12.71
C VAL A 270 47.88 35.22 -11.34
N GLY A 271 48.55 34.42 -10.51
CA GLY A 271 49.20 34.87 -9.27
C GLY A 271 50.11 33.80 -8.69
N ILE A 272 51.41 33.92 -8.92
CA ILE A 272 52.48 33.11 -8.33
C ILE A 272 52.62 33.49 -6.85
N LEU A 273 52.68 32.52 -5.92
CA LEU A 273 53.63 32.50 -4.80
C LEU A 273 53.56 31.20 -3.98
N SER A 274 54.75 30.83 -3.54
CA SER A 274 55.20 29.72 -2.72
C SER A 274 54.55 29.56 -1.35
N GLY A 275 54.64 28.34 -0.80
CA GLY A 275 55.05 28.17 0.60
C GLY A 275 54.07 27.46 1.52
N TRP A 276 54.54 26.33 2.06
CA TRP A 276 54.14 25.68 3.30
C TRP A 276 53.60 26.62 4.41
N HIS A 277 52.51 26.24 5.10
CA HIS A 277 52.53 25.58 6.42
C HIS A 277 51.11 25.40 7.00
N SER A 278 51.04 24.46 7.93
CA SER A 278 49.92 23.89 8.68
C SER A 278 49.12 24.84 9.59
N ASN A 279 47.83 24.56 9.77
CA ASN A 279 47.09 24.60 11.06
C ASN A 279 45.71 23.94 10.85
N GLN A 280 45.39 22.81 11.49
CA GLN A 280 44.89 22.69 12.87
C GLN A 280 43.64 23.54 13.15
N SER A 281 42.45 22.93 13.03
CA SER A 281 41.49 22.78 14.13
C SER A 281 40.26 22.02 13.61
N LEU A 282 39.70 21.13 14.42
CA LEU A 282 38.26 21.04 14.71
C LEU A 282 37.98 19.81 15.60
N PHE A 283 37.60 20.13 16.84
CA PHE A 283 36.54 19.53 17.66
C PHE A 283 36.50 18.03 17.98
N SER A 284 36.45 17.82 19.30
CA SER A 284 36.10 16.59 20.02
C SER A 284 34.72 16.06 19.67
N LEU A 285 34.56 14.73 19.66
CA LEU A 285 33.51 14.07 20.43
C LEU A 285 33.87 12.59 20.69
N LEU A 286 33.91 12.26 21.98
CA LEU A 286 34.12 10.94 22.55
C LEU A 286 32.93 10.02 22.26
N PHE A 287 33.19 8.78 21.88
CA PHE A 287 32.31 7.66 22.17
C PHE A 287 33.10 6.57 22.88
N SER A 288 32.75 6.33 24.14
CA SER A 288 33.21 5.20 24.94
C SER A 288 32.47 3.95 24.48
N ILE A 289 33.21 2.89 24.15
CA ILE A 289 32.68 1.51 24.14
C ILE A 289 33.45 0.73 25.20
N VAL A 290 32.74 0.39 26.26
CA VAL A 290 33.17 -0.54 27.32
C VAL A 290 33.01 -1.95 26.77
N ILE A 291 34.12 -2.69 26.64
CA ILE A 291 34.09 -4.15 26.41
C ILE A 291 34.46 -4.81 27.73
N ILE A 292 33.47 -5.43 28.39
CA ILE A 292 33.68 -6.37 29.48
C ILE A 292 33.93 -7.74 28.84
N THR A 293 35.17 -8.22 28.88
CA THR A 293 35.46 -9.65 28.72
C THR A 293 35.47 -10.30 30.09
N GLN A 294 34.50 -11.17 30.36
CA GLN A 294 34.55 -12.10 31.47
C GLN A 294 35.49 -13.26 31.13
N VAL A 295 36.36 -13.54 32.09
CA VAL A 295 37.18 -14.74 32.23
C VAL A 295 36.30 -15.86 32.78
N VAL A 296 36.30 -17.03 32.16
CA VAL A 296 35.97 -18.29 32.82
C VAL A 296 36.96 -19.37 32.33
N TYR A 297 37.67 -19.91 33.33
CA TYR A 297 38.56 -21.09 33.44
C TYR A 297 38.93 -21.89 32.20
#